data_AF-E5A9P8-F1
#
_entry.id   AF-E5A9P8-F1
#
_cell.length_a   1.000
_cell.length_b   1.000
_cell.length_c   1.000
_cell.angle_alpha   90.00
_cell.angle_beta   90.00
_cell.angle_gamma   90.00
#
_symmetry.space_group_name_H-M   'P 1'
#
loop_
_entity.id
_entity.type
_entity.pdbx_description
1 polymer ?
#
loop_
_entity_poly.entity_id
_entity_poly.type
_entity_poly.pdbx_seq_one_letter_code
_entity_poly.pdbx_strand_id
1 'polypeptide(L)'
;MSRGPLAQSADKSVLMSRLGLSDRTHRLLLVTERARDVMSAQPHNLTEQSRANPNVVPPYKWDELSETAKHNQILLTVANASSQTRPYYLEGRYMTNVAEENWVARWYLWHAFRYRFV
;
A
#
# COMPACT_ATOMS: atom_id res chain seq x y z
N MET A 1 10.70 18.32 -1.97
CA MET A 1 10.79 18.03 -0.51
C MET A 1 9.83 16.90 -0.21
N SER A 2 10.27 15.84 0.46
CA SER A 2 9.37 14.75 0.88
C SER A 2 8.47 15.22 2.02
N ARG A 3 7.23 14.73 2.06
CA ARG A 3 6.27 15.05 3.11
C ARG A 3 6.34 13.98 4.18
N GLY A 4 6.31 14.37 5.45
CA GLY A 4 6.30 13.42 6.57
C GLY A 4 5.11 12.45 6.49
N PRO A 5 5.23 11.25 7.07
CA PRO A 5 4.23 10.19 6.90
C PRO A 5 2.83 10.60 7.35
N LEU A 6 1.83 10.28 6.54
CA LEU A 6 0.42 10.32 6.95
C LEU A 6 0.06 8.99 7.59
N ALA A 7 -0.75 9.00 8.65
CA ALA A 7 -1.29 7.76 9.21
C ALA A 7 -2.12 7.02 8.15
N GLN A 8 -1.99 5.69 8.08
CA GLN A 8 -2.78 4.88 7.13
C GLN A 8 -4.30 4.98 7.38
N SER A 9 -4.70 5.25 8.63
CA SER A 9 -6.09 5.49 9.02
C SER A 9 -6.63 6.86 8.61
N ALA A 10 -5.80 7.76 8.06
CA ALA A 10 -6.27 9.07 7.63
C ALA A 10 -7.23 8.97 6.44
N ASP A 11 -8.19 9.90 6.39
CA ASP A 11 -9.22 9.93 5.35
C ASP A 11 -8.68 10.30 3.97
N LYS A 12 -9.41 9.86 2.94
CA LYS A 12 -9.12 10.18 1.53
C LYS A 12 -9.02 11.70 1.30
N SER A 13 -9.90 12.48 1.93
CA SER A 13 -9.90 13.96 1.81
C SER A 13 -8.58 14.57 2.30
N VAL A 14 -8.03 14.06 3.40
CA VAL A 14 -6.74 14.50 3.96
C VAL A 14 -5.60 14.15 3.01
N LEU A 15 -5.60 12.94 2.45
CA LEU A 15 -4.60 12.54 1.45
C LEU A 15 -4.66 13.43 0.20
N MET A 16 -5.86 13.62 -0.36
CA MET A 16 -6.05 14.38 -1.59
C MET A 16 -5.68 15.85 -1.39
N SER A 17 -6.10 16.46 -0.28
CA SER A 17 -5.72 17.84 0.07
C SER A 17 -4.21 17.97 0.23
N ARG A 18 -3.57 17.02 0.93
CA ARG A 18 -2.14 17.05 1.16
C ARG A 18 -1.38 16.92 -0.15
N LEU A 19 -1.69 15.93 -0.98
CA LEU A 19 -0.97 15.68 -2.23
C LEU A 19 -1.45 16.53 -3.42
N GLY A 20 -2.47 17.37 -3.25
CA GLY A 20 -3.07 18.15 -4.34
C GLY A 20 -3.65 17.25 -5.45
N LEU A 21 -4.20 16.09 -5.09
CA LEU A 21 -4.69 15.11 -6.06
C LEU A 21 -6.02 15.55 -6.65
N SER A 22 -6.13 15.44 -7.97
CA SER A 22 -7.42 15.40 -8.66
C SER A 22 -8.05 14.01 -8.55
N ASP A 23 -9.38 13.88 -8.72
CA ASP A 23 -10.06 12.58 -8.78
C ASP A 23 -9.51 11.68 -9.89
N ARG A 24 -9.06 12.26 -11.00
CA ARG A 24 -8.43 11.52 -12.10
C ARG A 24 -7.13 10.88 -11.64
N THR A 25 -6.26 11.65 -11.00
CA THR A 25 -4.99 11.16 -10.48
C THR A 25 -5.20 10.11 -9.38
N HIS A 26 -6.17 10.35 -8.50
CA HIS A 26 -6.54 9.41 -7.44
C HIS A 26 -6.93 8.04 -8.03
N ARG A 27 -7.73 8.01 -9.11
CA ARG A 27 -8.07 6.75 -9.79
C ARG A 27 -6.86 6.02 -10.38
N LEU A 28 -5.87 6.74 -10.90
CA LEU A 28 -4.65 6.12 -11.41
C LEU A 28 -3.80 5.48 -10.30
N LEU A 29 -3.89 6.02 -9.07
CA LEU A 29 -3.20 5.49 -7.90
C LEU A 29 -3.89 4.26 -7.30
N LEU A 30 -5.14 3.97 -7.67
CA LEU A 30 -5.86 2.73 -7.30
C LEU A 30 -5.31 1.46 -7.98
N VAL A 31 -4.24 1.57 -8.78
CA VAL A 31 -3.52 0.40 -9.34
C VAL A 31 -3.06 -0.60 -8.25
N THR A 32 -3.02 -0.16 -6.98
CA THR A 32 -2.76 -0.99 -5.81
C THR A 32 -3.82 -2.07 -5.54
N GLU A 33 -5.00 -2.01 -6.17
CA GLU A 33 -6.01 -3.07 -6.08
C GLU A 33 -5.52 -4.39 -6.68
N ARG A 34 -4.81 -4.34 -7.81
CA ARG A 34 -4.19 -5.53 -8.41
C ARG A 34 -3.08 -6.08 -7.53
N ALA A 35 -2.29 -5.19 -6.93
CA ALA A 35 -1.25 -5.56 -5.98
C ALA A 35 -1.84 -6.29 -4.76
N ARG A 36 -2.94 -5.78 -4.21
CA ARG A 36 -3.70 -6.44 -3.15
C ARG A 36 -4.13 -7.85 -3.58
N ASP A 37 -4.72 -7.99 -4.75
CA ASP A 37 -5.23 -9.29 -5.21
C ASP A 37 -4.13 -10.35 -5.28
N VAL A 38 -2.99 -10.00 -5.89
CA VAL A 38 -1.80 -10.87 -5.94
C VAL A 38 -1.29 -11.20 -4.54
N MET A 39 -1.12 -10.19 -3.68
CA MET A 39 -0.62 -10.40 -2.32
C MET A 39 -1.53 -11.32 -1.51
N SER A 40 -2.83 -11.10 -1.60
CA SER A 40 -3.86 -11.80 -0.83
C SER A 40 -4.08 -13.26 -1.26
N ALA A 41 -3.51 -13.68 -2.39
CA ALA A 41 -3.65 -15.04 -2.90
C ALA A 41 -2.43 -15.94 -2.59
N GLN A 42 -1.32 -15.36 -2.14
CA GLN A 42 -0.03 -16.05 -2.06
C GLN A 42 0.38 -16.36 -0.62
N PRO A 43 0.45 -17.66 -0.22
CA PRO A 43 0.74 -18.05 1.17
C PRO A 43 2.11 -17.59 1.68
N HIS A 44 3.06 -17.34 0.78
CA HIS A 44 4.39 -16.85 1.17
C HIS A 44 4.37 -15.42 1.72
N ASN A 45 3.30 -14.65 1.46
CA ASN A 45 3.15 -13.30 1.98
C ASN A 45 2.63 -13.28 3.43
N LEU A 46 2.10 -14.41 3.92
CA LEU A 46 1.59 -14.55 5.28
C LEU A 46 2.70 -14.45 6.33
N THR A 47 2.31 -13.97 7.52
CA THR A 47 3.11 -14.17 8.73
C THR A 47 3.26 -15.65 9.04
N GLU A 48 4.31 -16.02 9.80
CA GLU A 48 4.53 -17.41 10.23
C GLU A 48 3.33 -17.96 10.99
N GLN A 49 2.74 -17.16 11.89
CA GLN A 49 1.55 -17.52 12.64
C GLN A 49 0.34 -17.77 11.73
N SER A 50 0.08 -16.88 10.77
CA SER A 50 -1.07 -17.04 9.86
C SER A 50 -0.88 -18.23 8.92
N ARG A 51 0.37 -18.49 8.49
CA ARG A 51 0.71 -19.65 7.66
C ARG A 51 0.55 -20.98 8.40
N ALA A 52 0.83 -21.00 9.71
CA ALA A 52 0.65 -22.18 10.54
C ALA A 52 -0.82 -22.47 10.89
N ASN A 53 -1.73 -21.52 10.65
CA ASN A 53 -3.15 -21.67 10.97
C ASN A 53 -3.94 -22.22 9.76
N PRO A 54 -4.51 -23.44 9.85
CA PRO A 54 -5.25 -24.05 8.74
C PRO A 54 -6.57 -23.33 8.41
N ASN A 55 -7.08 -22.46 9.30
CA ASN A 55 -8.29 -21.67 9.06
C ASN A 55 -8.02 -20.39 8.25
N VAL A 56 -6.76 -20.03 8.03
CA VAL A 56 -6.40 -18.86 7.22
C VAL A 56 -6.40 -19.26 5.76
N VAL A 57 -7.44 -18.84 5.05
CA VAL A 57 -7.64 -19.11 3.62
C VAL A 57 -7.66 -17.80 2.82
N PRO A 58 -7.22 -17.82 1.56
CA PRO A 58 -7.28 -16.64 0.71
C PRO A 58 -8.75 -16.24 0.43
N PRO A 59 -9.05 -14.95 0.20
CA PRO A 59 -8.10 -13.84 0.16
C PRO A 59 -7.65 -13.39 1.56
N TYR A 60 -6.34 -13.35 1.77
CA TYR A 60 -5.74 -12.97 3.05
C TYR A 60 -5.99 -11.50 3.40
N LYS A 61 -6.16 -11.24 4.68
CA LYS A 61 -6.37 -9.91 5.26
C LYS A 61 -5.05 -9.20 5.48
N TRP A 62 -5.11 -7.86 5.58
CA TRP A 62 -3.92 -7.04 5.84
C TRP A 62 -3.11 -7.50 7.06
N ASP A 63 -3.79 -7.87 8.15
CA ASP A 63 -3.15 -8.26 9.41
C ASP A 63 -2.54 -9.67 9.36
N GLU A 64 -2.93 -10.49 8.38
CA GLU A 64 -2.38 -11.84 8.17
C GLU A 64 -1.07 -11.80 7.36
N LEU A 65 -0.79 -10.69 6.68
CA LEU A 65 0.39 -10.49 5.85
C LEU A 65 1.58 -9.99 6.66
N SER A 66 2.76 -10.50 6.33
CA SER A 66 4.03 -10.07 6.91
C SER A 66 4.39 -8.63 6.51
N GLU A 67 5.05 -7.89 7.41
CA GLU A 67 5.55 -6.55 7.10
C GLU A 67 6.56 -6.57 5.94
N THR A 68 7.36 -7.63 5.81
CA THR A 68 8.26 -7.81 4.66
C THR A 68 7.50 -7.89 3.34
N ALA A 69 6.41 -8.65 3.28
CA ALA A 69 5.58 -8.72 2.06
C ALA A 69 4.96 -7.36 1.74
N LYS A 70 4.41 -6.66 2.75
CA LYS A 70 3.85 -5.31 2.58
C LYS A 70 4.91 -4.33 2.07
N HIS A 71 6.08 -4.31 2.68
CA HIS A 71 7.20 -3.46 2.31
C HIS A 71 7.67 -3.71 0.87
N ASN A 72 7.87 -4.98 0.50
CA ASN A 72 8.26 -5.34 -0.86
C ASN A 72 7.21 -4.87 -1.89
N GLN A 73 5.92 -5.06 -1.59
CA GLN A 73 4.87 -4.60 -2.49
C GLN A 73 4.81 -3.07 -2.61
N ILE A 74 5.05 -2.35 -1.51
CA ILE A 74 5.13 -0.89 -1.51
C ILE A 74 6.24 -0.43 -2.47
N LEU A 75 7.44 -0.98 -2.34
CA LEU A 75 8.57 -0.63 -3.21
C LEU A 75 8.30 -0.99 -4.68
N LEU A 76 7.72 -2.17 -4.94
CA LEU A 76 7.33 -2.58 -6.29
C LEU A 76 6.30 -1.63 -6.91
N THR A 77 5.33 -1.17 -6.13
CA THR A 77 4.31 -0.22 -6.58
C THR A 77 4.94 1.11 -7.00
N VAL A 78 5.89 1.61 -6.21
CA VAL A 78 6.62 2.86 -6.52
C VAL A 78 7.53 2.67 -7.74
N ALA A 79 8.21 1.53 -7.86
CA ALA A 79 9.09 1.22 -8.98
C ALA A 79 8.31 1.14 -10.30
N ASN A 80 7.13 0.53 -10.29
CA ASN A 80 6.25 0.37 -11.44
C ASN A 80 5.33 1.58 -11.69
N ALA A 81 5.49 2.67 -10.93
CA ALA A 81 4.66 3.85 -11.08
C ALA A 81 4.85 4.52 -12.45
N SER A 82 3.73 4.85 -13.10
CA SER A 82 3.71 5.62 -14.34
C SER A 82 4.30 7.02 -14.14
N SER A 83 4.67 7.70 -15.23
CA SER A 83 5.12 9.10 -15.18
C SER A 83 4.10 10.04 -14.53
N GLN A 84 2.81 9.71 -14.59
CA GLN A 84 1.73 10.49 -13.98
C GLN A 84 1.61 10.26 -12.46
N THR A 85 1.84 9.04 -11.98
CA THR A 85 1.67 8.69 -10.56
C THR A 85 2.96 8.80 -9.75
N ARG A 86 4.12 8.66 -10.40
CA ARG A 86 5.44 8.70 -9.79
C ARG A 86 5.71 9.95 -8.94
N PRO A 87 5.36 11.19 -9.37
CA PRO A 87 5.60 12.39 -8.56
C PRO A 87 4.98 12.29 -7.15
N TYR A 88 3.76 11.76 -7.05
CA TYR A 88 3.04 11.63 -5.79
C TYR A 88 3.66 10.59 -4.86
N TYR A 89 4.17 9.49 -5.42
CA TYR A 89 4.94 8.54 -4.62
C TYR A 89 6.27 9.14 -4.17
N LEU A 90 6.95 9.95 -4.99
CA LEU A 90 8.19 10.61 -4.58
C LEU A 90 7.96 11.59 -3.42
N GLU A 91 6.81 12.27 -3.36
CA GLU A 91 6.43 13.09 -2.20
C GLU A 91 6.22 12.24 -0.93
N GLY A 92 5.85 10.98 -1.09
CA GLY A 92 5.64 10.00 -0.03
C GLY A 92 6.88 9.29 0.49
N ARG A 93 8.02 9.48 -0.18
CA ARG A 93 9.27 8.77 0.09
C ARG A 93 9.93 9.26 1.36
N TYR A 94 10.32 8.36 2.26
CA TYR A 94 11.13 8.68 3.43
C TYR A 94 12.10 7.54 3.75
N MET A 95 13.21 7.87 4.40
CA MET A 95 14.18 6.87 4.88
C MET A 95 13.96 6.63 6.36
N THR A 96 13.93 5.36 6.75
CA THR A 96 14.06 4.94 8.15
C THR A 96 15.52 4.53 8.42
N ASN A 97 15.83 4.17 9.66
CA ASN A 97 17.16 3.62 10.01
C ASN A 97 17.42 2.25 9.37
N VAL A 98 16.40 1.61 8.79
CA VAL A 98 16.48 0.23 8.28
C VAL A 98 16.29 0.18 6.77
N ALA A 99 15.32 0.92 6.22
CA ALA A 99 14.95 0.85 4.82
C ALA A 99 14.27 2.14 4.31
N GLU A 100 14.21 2.25 2.99
CA GLU A 100 13.36 3.22 2.30
C GLU A 100 11.89 2.83 2.43
N GLU A 101 11.04 3.78 2.78
CA GLU A 101 9.61 3.60 2.93
C GLU A 101 8.83 4.60 2.07
N ASN A 102 7.57 4.26 1.81
CA ASN A 102 6.68 5.13 1.06
C ASN A 102 5.28 5.15 1.68
N TRP A 103 4.96 6.23 2.38
CA TRP A 103 3.68 6.30 3.10
C TRP A 103 2.49 6.46 2.15
N VAL A 104 2.68 7.06 0.96
CA VAL A 104 1.62 7.22 -0.04
C VAL A 104 1.24 5.86 -0.61
N ALA A 105 2.22 5.07 -1.06
CA ALA A 105 1.98 3.72 -1.54
C ALA A 105 1.43 2.80 -0.44
N ARG A 106 1.93 2.91 0.81
CA ARG A 106 1.39 2.17 1.96
C ARG A 106 -0.07 2.52 2.22
N TRP A 107 -0.45 3.80 2.16
CA TRP A 107 -1.83 4.26 2.34
C TRP A 107 -2.74 3.66 1.27
N TYR A 108 -2.38 3.76 -0.01
CA TYR A 108 -3.20 3.22 -1.11
C TYR A 108 -3.33 1.69 -1.06
N LEU A 109 -2.27 0.99 -0.68
CA LEU A 109 -2.32 -0.46 -0.52
C LEU A 109 -3.22 -0.86 0.65
N TRP A 110 -3.07 -0.22 1.81
CA TRP A 110 -3.93 -0.49 2.96
C TRP A 110 -5.41 -0.20 2.69
N HIS A 111 -5.72 0.92 2.03
CA HIS A 111 -7.09 1.26 1.62
C HIS A 111 -7.66 0.22 0.65
N ALA A 112 -6.87 -0.28 -0.29
CA ALA A 112 -7.32 -1.36 -1.20
C ALA A 112 -7.72 -2.63 -0.44
N PHE A 113 -7.00 -3.00 0.64
CA PHE A 113 -7.39 -4.10 1.52
C PHE A 113 -8.66 -3.81 2.32
N ARG A 114 -8.79 -2.59 2.86
CA ARG A 114 -9.91 -2.20 3.72
C ARG A 114 -11.24 -2.14 2.97
N TYR A 115 -11.25 -1.59 1.76
CA TYR A 115 -12.47 -1.42 0.97
C TYR A 115 -12.74 -2.59 0.00
N ARG A 116 -12.18 -3.77 0.28
CA ARG A 116 -12.39 -4.97 -0.57
C ARG A 116 -13.84 -5.44 -0.63
N PHE A 117 -14.66 -5.11 0.37
CA PHE A 117 -16.02 -5.61 0.54
C PHE A 117 -17.08 -4.49 0.54
N VAL A 118 -16.74 -3.30 0.01
CA VAL A 118 -17.68 -2.17 -0.12
C VAL A 118 -18.12 -2.05 -1.56
#